data_AF-A0A6C0JCT5-F1
#
_entry.id   AF-A0A6C0JCT5-F1
#
_cell.length_a   1.000
_cell.length_b   1.000
_cell.length_c   1.000
_cell.angle_alpha   90.00
_cell.angle_beta   90.00
_cell.angle_gamma   90.00
#
_symmetry.space_group_name_H-M   'P 1'
#
loop_
_entity.id
_entity.type
_entity.pdbx_description
1 polymer ?
#
loop_
_entity_poly.entity_id
_entity_poly.type
_entity_poly.pdbx_seq_one_letter_code
_entity_poly.pdbx_strand_id
1 'polypeptide(L)'
;MVDTKEALLTNIKEWITIDKEMKLLRGEIKNRREKKKALTALLVETMKTNEIDCFNINDGKLIYSQNKIKAPLSKKHLIACLSKFYENEPTNDARDKLAEYILDSRDVKIKDNIRLKGKKK
;
A
#
# COMPACT_ATOMS: atom_id res chain seq x y z
N MET A 1 -52.99 5.16 -18.05
CA MET A 1 -51.68 4.60 -18.41
C MET A 1 -50.65 5.53 -17.83
N VAL A 2 -49.72 5.05 -16.99
CA VAL A 2 -48.62 5.90 -16.51
C VAL A 2 -47.85 6.34 -17.76
N ASP A 3 -47.85 7.64 -18.04
CA ASP A 3 -47.33 8.20 -19.26
C ASP A 3 -45.82 7.88 -19.32
N THR A 4 -45.39 7.14 -20.34
CA THR A 4 -44.01 6.62 -20.47
C THR A 4 -42.95 7.73 -20.39
N LYS A 5 -43.35 8.96 -20.75
CA LYS A 5 -42.54 10.17 -20.64
C LYS A 5 -42.35 10.64 -19.18
N GLU A 6 -43.37 10.51 -18.33
CA GLU A 6 -43.28 10.85 -16.90
C GLU A 6 -42.38 9.86 -16.16
N ALA A 7 -42.54 8.56 -16.44
CA ALA A 7 -41.67 7.52 -15.89
C ALA A 7 -40.20 7.75 -16.28
N LEU A 8 -39.94 8.12 -17.53
CA LEU A 8 -38.60 8.46 -18.01
C LEU A 8 -38.01 9.67 -17.27
N LEU A 9 -38.80 10.73 -17.08
CA LEU A 9 -38.35 11.93 -16.35
C LEU A 9 -38.02 11.64 -14.88
N THR A 10 -38.81 10.79 -14.22
CA THR A 10 -38.53 10.35 -12.84
C THR A 10 -37.22 9.58 -12.76
N ASN A 11 -37.02 8.60 -13.65
CA ASN A 11 -35.79 7.81 -13.70
C ASN A 11 -34.55 8.67 -13.98
N ILE A 12 -34.65 9.67 -14.87
CA ILE A 12 -33.54 10.59 -15.15
C ILE A 12 -33.19 11.43 -13.91
N LYS A 13 -34.21 11.93 -13.18
CA LYS A 13 -33.99 12.70 -11.94
C LYS A 13 -33.32 11.86 -10.87
N GLU A 14 -33.78 10.62 -10.67
CA GLU A 14 -33.16 9.69 -9.72
C GLU A 14 -31.73 9.35 -10.12
N TRP A 15 -31.48 9.06 -11.40
CA TRP A 15 -30.14 8.77 -11.92
C TRP A 15 -29.16 9.93 -11.66
N ILE A 16 -29.57 11.17 -11.94
CA ILE A 16 -28.74 12.37 -11.66
C ILE A 16 -28.51 12.54 -10.15
N THR A 17 -29.52 12.24 -9.33
CA THR A 17 -29.42 12.36 -7.86
C THR A 17 -28.41 11.36 -7.32
N ILE A 18 -28.51 10.10 -7.74
CA ILE A 18 -27.55 9.04 -7.37
C ILE A 18 -26.13 9.42 -7.81
N ASP A 19 -25.92 9.95 -9.02
CA ASP A 19 -24.58 10.35 -9.47
C ASP A 19 -23.98 11.47 -8.59
N LYS A 20 -24.80 12.45 -8.19
CA LYS A 20 -24.39 13.51 -7.25
C LYS A 20 -24.02 12.93 -5.89
N GLU A 21 -24.84 12.03 -5.34
CA GLU A 21 -24.55 11.37 -4.06
C GLU A 21 -23.25 10.56 -4.13
N MET A 22 -23.06 9.78 -5.20
CA MET A 22 -21.81 9.03 -5.42
C MET A 22 -20.60 9.95 -5.47
N LYS A 23 -20.71 11.11 -6.13
CA LYS A 23 -19.62 12.09 -6.19
C LYS A 23 -19.29 12.65 -4.81
N LEU A 24 -20.30 12.97 -4.01
CA LEU A 24 -20.12 13.44 -2.63
C LEU A 24 -19.46 12.37 -1.75
N LEU A 25 -19.97 11.13 -1.79
CA LEU A 25 -19.44 10.01 -1.02
C LEU A 25 -17.99 9.70 -1.38
N ARG A 26 -17.62 9.76 -2.67
CA ARG A 26 -16.21 9.61 -3.11
C ARG A 26 -15.32 10.70 -2.50
N GLY A 27 -15.80 11.95 -2.46
CA GLY A 27 -15.10 13.06 -1.80
C GLY A 27 -14.88 12.80 -0.32
N GLU A 28 -15.91 12.34 0.38
CA GLU A 28 -15.82 12.05 1.81
C GLU A 28 -14.90 10.87 2.11
N ILE A 29 -14.93 9.81 1.28
CA ILE A 29 -14.00 8.69 1.36
C ILE A 29 -12.55 9.19 1.21
N LYS A 30 -12.28 10.07 0.24
CA LYS A 30 -10.94 10.65 0.05
C LYS A 30 -10.50 11.42 1.30
N ASN A 31 -11.35 12.30 1.82
CA ASN A 31 -11.08 13.07 3.03
C ASN A 31 -10.80 12.15 4.25
N ARG A 32 -11.63 11.13 4.47
CA ARG A 32 -11.43 10.15 5.55
C ARG A 32 -10.13 9.36 5.39
N ARG A 33 -9.73 9.01 4.17
CA ARG A 33 -8.43 8.35 3.89
C ARG A 33 -7.26 9.26 4.25
N GLU A 34 -7.32 10.54 3.90
CA GLU A 34 -6.28 11.52 4.22
C GLU A 34 -6.16 11.76 5.73
N LYS A 35 -7.29 11.98 6.42
CA LYS A 35 -7.32 12.09 7.89
C LYS A 35 -6.75 10.85 8.58
N LYS A 36 -7.15 9.65 8.12
CA LYS A 36 -6.63 8.38 8.65
C LYS A 36 -5.11 8.26 8.44
N LYS A 37 -4.61 8.68 7.27
CA LYS A 37 -3.16 8.70 6.97
C LYS A 37 -2.40 9.63 7.92
N ALA A 38 -2.92 10.84 8.15
CA ALA A 38 -2.31 11.79 9.09
C ALA A 38 -2.28 11.24 10.52
N LEU A 39 -3.40 10.69 11.02
CA LEU A 39 -3.46 10.07 12.35
C LEU A 39 -2.51 8.88 12.47
N THR A 40 -2.39 8.07 11.42
CA THR A 40 -1.47 6.92 11.42
C THR A 40 -0.02 7.38 11.54
N ALA A 41 0.36 8.49 10.90
CA ALA A 41 1.71 9.05 11.02
C ALA A 41 2.00 9.52 12.46
N LEU A 42 1.05 10.24 13.07
CA LEU A 42 1.16 10.69 14.47
C LEU A 42 1.25 9.51 15.44
N LEU A 43 0.44 8.47 15.23
CA LEU A 43 0.48 7.25 16.05
C LEU A 43 1.81 6.51 15.91
N VAL A 44 2.36 6.40 14.69
CA VAL A 44 3.69 5.79 14.47
C VAL A 44 4.75 6.54 15.27
N GLU A 45 4.76 7.87 15.18
CA GLU A 45 5.72 8.72 15.90
C GLU A 45 5.57 8.57 17.41
N THR A 46 4.34 8.59 17.92
CA THR A 46 4.04 8.47 19.35
C THR A 46 4.41 7.08 19.89
N MET A 47 4.05 6.00 19.18
CA MET A 47 4.36 4.64 19.59
C MET A 47 5.86 4.36 19.53
N LYS A 48 6.56 4.91 18.53
CA LYS A 48 8.02 4.79 18.41
C LYS A 48 8.75 5.54 19.52
N THR A 49 8.35 6.76 19.82
CA THR A 49 9.00 7.61 20.85
C THR A 49 8.82 7.04 22.25
N ASN A 50 7.67 6.42 22.52
CA ASN A 50 7.34 5.83 23.82
C ASN A 50 7.62 4.32 23.89
N GLU A 51 8.27 3.73 22.87
CA GLU A 51 8.60 2.30 22.80
C GLU A 51 7.40 1.36 23.02
N ILE A 52 6.24 1.74 22.48
CA ILE A 52 4.99 0.99 22.59
C ILE A 52 4.84 0.07 21.38
N ASP A 53 5.11 -1.23 21.56
CA ASP A 53 4.93 -2.22 20.49
C ASP A 53 3.46 -2.62 20.28
N CYS A 54 2.67 -2.68 21.37
CA CYS A 54 1.29 -3.13 21.35
C CYS A 54 0.42 -2.33 22.32
N PHE A 55 -0.76 -1.90 21.85
CA PHE A 55 -1.75 -1.18 22.66
C PHE A 55 -3.11 -1.89 22.60
N ASN A 56 -3.68 -2.23 23.75
CA ASN A 56 -5.00 -2.88 23.82
C ASN A 56 -6.10 -1.82 23.69
N ILE A 57 -7.10 -2.10 22.86
CA ILE A 57 -8.32 -1.29 22.72
C ILE A 57 -9.55 -2.17 22.87
N ASN A 58 -10.72 -1.56 23.08
CA ASN A 58 -11.97 -2.30 23.27
C ASN A 58 -12.26 -3.29 22.11
N ASP A 59 -11.94 -2.91 20.88
CA ASP A 59 -12.18 -3.69 19.66
C ASP A 59 -10.98 -4.55 19.18
N GLY A 60 -9.94 -4.71 20.00
CA GLY A 60 -8.78 -5.53 19.65
C GLY A 60 -7.46 -4.96 20.13
N LYS A 61 -6.41 -5.09 19.31
CA LYS A 61 -5.08 -4.56 19.62
C LYS A 61 -4.52 -3.77 18.45
N LEU A 62 -3.91 -2.64 18.77
CA LEU A 62 -3.08 -1.88 17.86
C LEU A 62 -1.64 -2.39 17.98
N ILE A 63 -1.04 -2.78 16.87
CA ILE A 63 0.32 -3.34 16.83
C ILE A 63 1.17 -2.43 15.96
N TYR A 64 2.27 -1.94 16.53
CA TYR A 64 3.32 -1.27 15.79
C TYR A 64 4.34 -2.32 15.31
N SER A 65 4.83 -2.15 14.09
CA SER A 65 5.92 -2.98 13.58
C SER A 65 6.85 -2.19 12.66
N GLN A 66 8.14 -2.46 12.77
CA GLN A 66 9.17 -1.87 11.95
C GLN A 66 9.76 -2.94 11.03
N ASN A 67 9.62 -2.74 9.71
CA ASN A 67 10.20 -3.64 8.73
C ASN A 67 11.42 -3.00 8.08
N LYS A 68 12.54 -3.72 8.06
CA LYS A 68 13.72 -3.38 7.26
C LYS A 68 13.58 -4.01 5.89
N ILE A 69 13.44 -3.19 4.85
CA ILE A 69 13.21 -3.64 3.48
C ILE A 69 14.37 -3.16 2.61
N LYS A 70 15.13 -4.08 2.02
CA LYS A 70 16.12 -3.74 0.98
C LYS A 70 15.40 -3.15 -0.23
N ALA A 71 16.00 -2.17 -0.90
CA ALA A 71 15.44 -1.57 -2.11
C ALA A 71 14.99 -2.66 -3.10
N PRO A 72 13.79 -2.53 -3.69
CA PRO A 72 13.24 -3.58 -4.53
C PRO A 72 14.08 -3.72 -5.80
N LEU A 73 14.57 -4.94 -6.06
CA LEU A 73 15.26 -5.32 -7.28
C LEU A 73 14.87 -6.74 -7.64
N SER A 74 14.48 -6.96 -8.89
CA SER A 74 14.15 -8.31 -9.37
C SER A 74 15.44 -9.09 -9.63
N LYS A 75 15.75 -10.03 -8.73
CA LYS A 75 16.91 -10.94 -8.90
C LYS A 75 16.85 -11.67 -10.25
N LYS A 76 15.66 -12.12 -10.66
CA LYS A 76 15.46 -12.82 -11.94
C LYS A 76 15.79 -11.94 -13.14
N HIS A 77 15.32 -10.69 -13.13
CA HIS A 77 15.58 -9.76 -14.23
C HIS A 77 17.05 -9.35 -14.27
N LEU A 78 17.66 -9.05 -13.12
CA LEU A 78 19.08 -8.72 -13.01
C LEU A 78 19.96 -9.83 -13.60
N ILE A 79 19.75 -11.08 -13.17
CA ILE A 79 20.52 -12.22 -13.68
C ILE A 79 20.30 -12.39 -15.18
N ALA A 80 19.06 -12.28 -15.68
CA ALA A 80 18.78 -12.40 -17.11
C ALA A 80 19.50 -11.34 -17.96
N CYS A 81 19.56 -10.08 -17.48
CA CYS A 81 20.31 -9.01 -18.15
C CYS A 81 21.82 -9.28 -18.14
N LEU A 82 22.36 -9.68 -16.99
CA LEU A 82 23.79 -9.98 -16.86
C LEU A 82 24.18 -11.20 -17.72
N SER A 83 23.35 -12.23 -17.80
CA SER A 83 23.60 -13.40 -18.67
C SER A 83 23.69 -13.03 -20.15
N LYS A 84 22.84 -12.10 -20.60
CA LYS A 84 22.88 -11.59 -21.99
C LYS A 84 24.08 -10.68 -22.24
N PHE A 85 24.49 -9.88 -21.25
CA PHE A 85 25.62 -8.97 -21.39
C PHE A 85 26.95 -9.72 -21.46
N TYR A 86 27.10 -10.80 -20.69
CA TYR A 86 28.29 -11.65 -20.64
C TYR A 86 28.21 -12.88 -21.54
N GLU A 87 27.30 -12.92 -22.52
CA GLU A 87 27.02 -14.12 -23.33
C GLU A 87 28.23 -14.66 -24.12
N ASN A 88 29.24 -13.80 -24.36
CA ASN A 88 30.49 -14.15 -25.06
C ASN A 88 31.70 -14.32 -24.14
N GLU A 89 31.53 -14.19 -22.83
CA GLU A 89 32.60 -14.32 -21.83
C GLU A 89 32.53 -15.69 -21.14
N PRO A 90 33.63 -16.46 -21.05
CA PRO A 90 33.61 -17.84 -20.59
C PRO A 90 33.38 -18.00 -19.07
N THR A 91 33.41 -16.91 -18.30
CA THR A 91 33.50 -16.98 -16.82
C THR A 91 32.22 -16.52 -16.14
N ASN A 92 31.32 -17.47 -15.84
CA ASN A 92 30.08 -17.21 -15.09
C ASN A 92 30.31 -16.73 -13.64
N ASP A 93 31.49 -16.97 -13.07
CA ASP A 93 31.81 -16.65 -11.68
C ASP A 93 31.86 -15.12 -11.41
N ALA A 94 32.38 -14.34 -12.35
CA ALA A 94 32.41 -12.88 -12.24
C ALA A 94 31.01 -12.26 -12.30
N ARG A 95 30.13 -12.83 -13.13
CA ARG A 95 28.72 -12.43 -13.26
C ARG A 95 27.96 -12.64 -11.96
N ASP A 96 28.11 -13.81 -11.36
CA ASP A 96 27.36 -14.19 -10.16
C ASP A 96 27.85 -13.41 -8.94
N LYS A 97 29.16 -13.21 -8.81
CA LYS A 97 29.75 -12.31 -7.80
C LYS A 97 29.27 -10.87 -7.94
N LEU A 98 29.19 -10.35 -9.17
CA LEU A 98 28.66 -9.01 -9.42
C LEU A 98 27.16 -8.91 -9.09
N ALA A 99 26.38 -9.92 -9.49
CA ALA A 99 24.95 -9.96 -9.19
C ALA A 99 24.70 -10.00 -7.68
N GLU A 100 25.49 -10.77 -6.94
CA GLU A 100 25.42 -10.86 -5.48
C GLU A 100 25.81 -9.53 -4.83
N TYR A 101 26.93 -8.92 -5.25
CA TYR A 101 27.35 -7.61 -4.77
C TYR A 101 26.29 -6.51 -4.99
N ILE A 102 25.66 -6.47 -6.17
CA ILE A 102 24.56 -5.54 -6.46
C ILE A 102 23.35 -5.81 -5.57
N LEU A 103 23.03 -7.07 -5.28
CA LEU A 103 21.89 -7.42 -4.43
C LEU A 103 22.13 -7.11 -2.95
N ASP A 104 23.38 -7.12 -2.50
CA ASP A 104 23.74 -6.87 -1.11
C ASP A 104 24.04 -5.41 -0.79
N SER A 105 24.60 -4.66 -1.74
CA SER A 105 24.81 -3.21 -1.62
C SER A 105 23.51 -2.38 -1.64
N ARG A 106 22.33 -3.01 -1.78
CA ARG A 106 21.05 -2.29 -1.82
C ARG A 106 20.74 -1.62 -0.50
N ASP A 107 20.41 -0.34 -0.59
CA ASP A 107 19.95 0.46 0.54
C ASP A 107 18.79 -0.22 1.29
N VAL A 108 18.92 -0.26 2.61
CA VAL A 108 17.88 -0.75 3.51
C VAL A 108 17.00 0.43 3.91
N LYS A 109 15.73 0.40 3.50
CA LYS A 109 14.72 1.36 3.94
C LYS A 109 13.98 0.79 5.15
N ILE A 110 13.89 1.59 6.20
CA ILE A 110 13.07 1.29 7.36
C ILE A 110 11.65 1.76 7.08
N LYS A 111 10.67 0.87 7.18
CA LYS A 111 9.26 1.18 7.01
C LYS A 111 8.48 0.81 8.26
N ASP A 112 8.00 1.83 8.93
CA ASP A 112 7.14 1.71 10.10
C ASP A 112 5.68 1.44 9.67
N ASN A 113 5.00 0.56 10.38
CA ASN A 113 3.64 0.13 10.08
C ASN A 113 2.80 0.02 11.35
N ILE A 114 1.53 0.38 11.25
CA ILE A 114 0.53 0.15 12.29
C ILE A 114 -0.57 -0.74 11.73
N ARG A 115 -0.91 -1.80 12.47
CA ARG A 115 -2.00 -2.72 12.14
C ARG A 115 -2.98 -2.83 13.29
N LEU A 116 -4.26 -2.81 12.94
CA LEU A 116 -5.35 -3.14 13.85
C LEU A 116 -5.64 -4.64 13.74
N LYS A 117 -5.46 -5.38 14.83
CA LYS A 117 -5.88 -6.78 14.93
C LYS A 117 -7.22 -6.81 15.68
N GLY A 118 -8.32 -7.00 14.94
CA GLY A 118 -9.64 -7.13 15.53
C GLY A 118 -9.74 -8.37 16.42
N LYS A 119 -10.68 -8.37 17.38
CA LYS A 119 -11.07 -9.59 18.09
C LYS A 119 -11.55 -10.62 17.07
N LYS A 120 -10.97 -11.82 17.08
CA LYS A 120 -11.59 -12.96 16.38
C LYS A 120 -12.98 -13.13 17.00
N LYS A 121 -14.01 -13.10 16.16
CA LYS A 121 -15.36 -13.54 16.55
C LYS A 121 -15.30 -15.01 16.97
#